data_AF-A0A1V5PTB9-F1
#
_entry.id   AF-A0A1V5PTB9-F1
#
_cell.length_a   1.000
_cell.length_b   1.000
_cell.length_c   1.000
_cell.angle_alpha   90.00
_cell.angle_beta   90.00
_cell.angle_gamma   90.00
#
_symmetry.space_group_name_H-M   'P 1'
#
loop_
_entity.id
_entity.type
_entity.pdbx_description
1 polymer ?
#
loop_
_entity_poly.entity_id
_entity_poly.type
_entity_poly.pdbx_seq_one_letter_code
_entity_poly.pdbx_strand_id
1 'polypeptide(L)'
;MDTNLPVVVLRLSVILINIILKEAKSIITFTSDILSLFDWKLSLIFVVSAFVTLLTSATVASRPAAVKTGQVAMSITIYQIFFMMTRFANMFYLPILASYVDRASNTGNTDILLLQIRIIIIGSCFGSAIAWLLLPTLVNIFTSGIGALDRHGSMIKVLIKTLKPSSWKNIYKAFAFPSNFGVSLLKLEGVPANFLIFNIFATAIWTVGVLCAMYASAENKDYARTAILLSGLVNALAAIMFSVIVDPKAALITDEVIAGKRPEKHVYIVAVFLMAGNLLGAIISQFFLLPGVKVISWATLNLNEGNMAEGGSLVTVVIISIIVSILASTTVVSRISAVMTRRVATAISIYNFFFLITRLAQQVYAPIVGSIVDLSIKNSESDLMIENKLRYIILGASIGIAMGFILMPTFINIYCKAIRGMEKYGSLPSLFLNMILKPRHWISFIKSFAFPSFLGVKLSDVMEIPRAFLVFNILVISIHTVGVMAATYASALMPEFARTATLLSSIVNGVATILIGIVVDPTCALITDQTVAGKRPEKHVKIMAIFLITGMFLGTLLSQVIFIPCVHIIKFASHILTAVF
;
A
#
# COMPACT_ATOMS: atom_id res chain seq x y z
N MET A 1 -16.03 6.02 35.49
CA MET A 1 -16.59 7.07 34.60
C MET A 1 -15.60 8.22 34.68
N ASP A 2 -14.57 8.17 33.85
CA ASP A 2 -13.34 8.96 34.03
C ASP A 2 -13.51 10.40 33.55
N THR A 3 -13.43 11.33 34.50
CA THR A 3 -13.50 12.79 34.33
C THR A 3 -12.22 13.43 33.79
N ASN A 4 -11.22 12.65 33.37
CA ASN A 4 -9.91 13.13 32.90
C ASN A 4 -9.77 13.29 31.37
N LEU A 5 -10.73 12.81 30.58
CA LEU A 5 -10.68 12.91 29.12
C LEU A 5 -10.57 14.38 28.59
N PRO A 6 -11.30 15.38 29.14
CA PRO A 6 -11.22 16.74 28.63
C PRO A 6 -9.87 17.41 28.93
N VAL A 7 -9.25 17.11 30.07
CA VAL A 7 -7.96 17.68 30.49
C VAL A 7 -6.80 17.11 29.67
N VAL A 8 -6.85 15.80 29.35
CA VAL A 8 -5.87 15.16 28.46
C VAL A 8 -5.98 15.72 27.04
N VAL A 9 -7.20 15.91 26.53
CA VAL A 9 -7.44 16.51 25.20
C VAL A 9 -6.98 17.97 25.16
N LEU A 10 -7.21 18.76 26.22
CA LEU A 10 -6.73 20.14 26.31
C LEU A 10 -5.20 20.24 26.40
N ARG A 11 -4.56 19.34 27.16
CA ARG A 11 -3.09 19.26 27.23
C ARG A 11 -2.50 18.85 25.90
N LEU A 12 -3.08 17.86 25.22
CA LEU A 12 -2.67 17.43 23.88
C LEU A 12 -2.82 18.56 22.85
N SER A 13 -3.91 19.33 22.88
CA SER A 13 -4.11 20.45 21.95
C SER A 13 -3.16 21.61 22.20
N VAL A 14 -2.87 21.97 23.47
CA VAL A 14 -1.85 22.98 23.80
C VAL A 14 -0.45 22.53 23.39
N ILE A 15 -0.10 21.25 23.59
CA ILE A 15 1.16 20.67 23.12
C ILE A 15 1.23 20.74 21.59
N LEU A 16 0.15 20.39 20.89
CA LEU A 16 0.07 20.45 19.44
C LEU A 16 0.23 21.89 18.92
N ILE A 17 -0.42 22.87 19.54
CA ILE A 17 -0.29 24.30 19.20
C ILE A 17 1.15 24.79 19.40
N ASN A 18 1.79 24.45 20.52
CA ASN A 18 3.18 24.82 20.78
C ASN A 18 4.15 24.16 19.78
N ILE A 19 3.85 22.94 19.31
CA ILE A 19 4.62 22.28 18.24
C ILE A 19 4.45 23.04 16.93
N ILE A 20 3.23 23.39 16.55
CA ILE A 20 2.93 24.14 15.31
C ILE A 20 3.63 25.52 15.35
N LEU A 21 3.66 26.19 16.50
CA LEU A 21 4.36 27.47 16.66
C LEU A 21 5.89 27.32 16.55
N LYS A 22 6.47 26.26 17.14
CA LYS A 22 7.90 25.93 16.97
C LYS A 22 8.22 25.61 15.52
N GLU A 23 7.31 24.92 14.83
CA GLU A 23 7.43 24.55 13.43
C GLU A 23 7.39 25.78 12.51
N ALA A 24 6.46 26.71 12.73
CA ALA A 24 6.40 27.99 12.02
C ALA A 24 7.70 28.78 12.18
N LYS A 25 8.25 28.85 13.40
CA LYS A 25 9.52 29.54 13.66
C LYS A 25 10.71 28.90 12.93
N SER A 26 10.78 27.56 12.90
CA SER A 26 11.80 26.80 12.17
C SER A 26 11.67 26.93 10.64
N ILE A 27 10.46 27.05 10.10
CA ILE A 27 10.23 27.33 8.67
C ILE A 27 10.73 28.73 8.30
N ILE A 28 10.66 29.72 9.21
CA ILE A 28 11.13 31.09 8.95
C ILE A 28 12.67 31.19 8.98
N THR A 29 13.35 30.35 9.77
CA THR A 29 14.83 30.27 9.80
C THR A 29 15.43 29.49 8.63
N PHE A 30 14.57 28.90 7.78
CA PHE A 30 14.90 27.96 6.71
C PHE A 30 15.62 28.59 5.51
N THR A 31 15.56 29.91 5.32
CA THR A 31 15.88 30.56 4.03
C THR A 31 17.35 30.92 3.82
N SER A 32 18.22 30.92 4.83
CA SER A 32 19.61 31.37 4.70
C SER A 32 20.60 30.31 4.19
N ASP A 33 20.35 29.01 4.44
CA ASP A 33 21.35 27.94 4.24
C ASP A 33 20.95 26.84 3.23
N ILE A 34 19.93 27.09 2.40
CA ILE A 34 19.37 26.06 1.49
C ILE A 34 20.36 25.61 0.42
N LEU A 35 21.11 26.54 -0.16
CA LEU A 35 21.95 26.26 -1.33
C LEU A 35 23.17 25.38 -0.99
N SER A 36 23.67 25.45 0.25
CA SER A 36 24.82 24.65 0.71
C SER A 36 24.47 23.20 1.01
N LEU A 37 23.18 22.88 1.15
CA LEU A 37 22.66 21.54 1.43
C LEU A 37 22.35 20.72 0.15
N PHE A 38 22.28 21.38 -1.02
CA PHE A 38 21.96 20.74 -2.29
C PHE A 38 23.20 20.03 -2.89
N ASP A 39 23.42 18.79 -2.48
CA ASP A 39 24.26 17.84 -3.23
C ASP A 39 23.48 17.27 -4.44
N TRP A 40 24.17 16.72 -5.44
CA TRP A 40 23.58 16.11 -6.63
C TRP A 40 22.61 14.97 -6.26
N LYS A 41 22.91 14.28 -5.17
CA LYS A 41 22.10 13.20 -4.61
C LYS A 41 20.80 13.72 -3.98
N LEU A 42 20.84 14.82 -3.21
CA LEU A 42 19.62 15.44 -2.66
C LEU A 42 18.78 16.05 -3.79
N SER A 43 19.44 16.62 -4.81
CA SER A 43 18.79 17.09 -6.04
C SER A 43 18.04 15.95 -6.74
N LEU A 44 18.65 14.78 -6.86
CA LEU A 44 18.00 13.60 -7.44
C LEU A 44 16.78 13.18 -6.62
N ILE A 45 16.91 13.07 -5.28
CA ILE A 45 15.80 12.69 -4.39
C ILE A 45 14.67 13.72 -4.48
N PHE A 46 14.98 15.02 -4.55
CA PHE A 46 14.01 16.08 -4.76
C PHE A 46 13.26 15.90 -6.09
N VAL A 47 13.97 15.66 -7.19
CA VAL A 47 13.37 15.45 -8.52
C VAL A 47 12.52 14.18 -8.53
N VAL A 48 12.99 13.09 -7.92
CA VAL A 48 12.22 11.84 -7.82
C VAL A 48 10.97 12.03 -6.96
N SER A 49 11.06 12.72 -5.82
CA SER A 49 9.90 13.11 -4.99
C SER A 49 8.87 13.91 -5.79
N ALA A 50 9.32 14.94 -6.52
CA ALA A 50 8.46 15.74 -7.39
C ALA A 50 7.81 14.88 -8.48
N PHE A 51 8.58 13.98 -9.12
CA PHE A 51 8.08 13.12 -10.18
C PHE A 51 7.06 12.09 -9.67
N VAL A 52 7.32 11.43 -8.54
CA VAL A 52 6.39 10.50 -7.89
C VAL A 52 5.07 11.19 -7.56
N THR A 53 5.14 12.39 -6.97
CA THR A 53 3.97 13.17 -6.58
C THR A 53 3.21 13.70 -7.80
N LEU A 54 3.92 14.09 -8.87
CA LEU A 54 3.33 14.44 -10.15
C LEU A 54 2.54 13.26 -10.74
N LEU A 55 3.15 12.07 -10.83
CA LEU A 55 2.48 10.88 -11.37
C LEU A 55 1.26 10.48 -10.54
N THR A 56 1.36 10.61 -9.21
CA THR A 56 0.25 10.35 -8.29
C THR A 56 -0.92 11.29 -8.56
N SER A 57 -0.66 12.60 -8.65
CA SER A 57 -1.68 13.61 -8.94
C SER A 57 -2.22 13.48 -10.37
N ALA A 58 -1.38 13.09 -11.34
CA ALA A 58 -1.79 12.87 -12.72
C ALA A 58 -2.91 11.84 -12.88
N THR A 59 -3.03 10.90 -11.95
CA THR A 59 -4.12 9.93 -11.96
C THR A 59 -5.51 10.56 -11.89
N VAL A 60 -5.66 11.77 -11.34
CA VAL A 60 -6.92 12.54 -11.32
C VAL A 60 -7.44 12.83 -12.72
N ALA A 61 -6.54 13.01 -13.71
CA ALA A 61 -6.90 13.28 -15.10
C ALA A 61 -7.65 12.14 -15.81
N SER A 62 -7.60 10.92 -15.25
CA SER A 62 -8.35 9.76 -15.74
C SER A 62 -9.86 10.01 -15.79
N ARG A 63 -10.42 10.74 -14.82
CA ARG A 63 -11.87 10.95 -14.70
C ARG A 63 -12.41 11.89 -15.81
N PRO A 64 -11.85 13.10 -16.01
CA PRO A 64 -12.22 13.92 -17.17
C PRO A 64 -12.00 13.22 -18.51
N ALA A 65 -10.91 12.45 -18.65
CA ALA A 65 -10.63 11.70 -19.87
C ALA A 65 -11.68 10.58 -20.12
N ALA A 66 -12.16 9.93 -19.06
CA ALA A 66 -13.23 8.94 -19.14
C ALA A 66 -14.54 9.56 -19.65
N VAL A 67 -14.92 10.74 -19.14
CA VAL A 67 -16.11 11.47 -19.61
C VAL A 67 -15.95 11.87 -21.07
N LYS A 68 -14.82 12.49 -21.42
CA LYS A 68 -14.54 12.96 -22.79
C LYS A 68 -14.54 11.83 -23.84
N THR A 69 -14.19 10.60 -23.44
CA THR A 69 -14.14 9.44 -24.33
C THR A 69 -15.37 8.54 -24.23
N GLY A 70 -16.17 8.65 -23.17
CA GLY A 70 -17.21 7.69 -22.82
C GLY A 70 -16.70 6.31 -22.38
N GLN A 71 -15.37 6.12 -22.24
CA GLN A 71 -14.75 4.80 -22.00
C GLN A 71 -14.18 4.66 -20.58
N VAL A 72 -15.05 4.46 -19.57
CA VAL A 72 -14.64 4.38 -18.14
C VAL A 72 -13.65 3.26 -17.87
N ALA A 73 -13.93 2.04 -18.33
CA ALA A 73 -13.08 0.87 -18.06
C ALA A 73 -11.66 1.04 -18.64
N MET A 74 -11.56 1.62 -19.84
CA MET A 74 -10.29 1.89 -20.49
C MET A 74 -9.51 2.98 -19.76
N SER A 75 -10.19 4.02 -19.28
CA SER A 75 -9.58 5.05 -18.45
C SER A 75 -9.01 4.49 -17.14
N ILE A 76 -9.74 3.61 -16.47
CA ILE A 76 -9.25 2.91 -15.27
C ILE A 76 -7.99 2.10 -15.59
N THR A 77 -7.93 1.47 -16.76
CA THR A 77 -6.74 0.71 -17.19
C THR A 77 -5.51 1.61 -17.35
N ILE A 78 -5.66 2.79 -17.97
CA ILE A 78 -4.56 3.77 -18.09
C ILE A 78 -4.18 4.33 -16.71
N TYR A 79 -5.15 4.61 -15.84
CA TYR A 79 -4.94 5.03 -14.46
C TYR A 79 -4.01 4.05 -13.71
N GLN A 80 -4.27 2.74 -13.83
CA GLN A 80 -3.50 1.72 -13.12
C GLN A 80 -2.02 1.72 -13.50
N ILE A 81 -1.67 2.18 -14.70
CA ILE A 81 -0.28 2.23 -15.16
C ILE A 81 0.46 3.41 -14.55
N PHE A 82 -0.17 4.59 -14.52
CA PHE A 82 0.38 5.73 -13.80
C PHE A 82 0.57 5.39 -12.33
N PHE A 83 -0.42 4.74 -11.72
CA PHE A 83 -0.32 4.26 -10.34
C PHE A 83 0.82 3.24 -10.15
N MET A 84 0.97 2.28 -11.06
CA MET A 84 2.04 1.29 -11.03
C MET A 84 3.42 1.94 -11.17
N MET A 85 3.58 2.93 -12.07
CA MET A 85 4.83 3.69 -12.22
C MET A 85 5.20 4.43 -10.93
N THR A 86 4.22 5.05 -10.27
CA THR A 86 4.41 5.67 -8.95
C THR A 86 4.88 4.66 -7.91
N ARG A 87 4.29 3.45 -7.88
CA ARG A 87 4.70 2.40 -6.93
C ARG A 87 6.11 1.91 -7.21
N PHE A 88 6.44 1.68 -8.48
CA PHE A 88 7.77 1.28 -8.90
C PHE A 88 8.83 2.33 -8.52
N ALA A 89 8.58 3.61 -8.78
CA ALA A 89 9.50 4.68 -8.39
C ALA A 89 9.71 4.73 -6.86
N ASN A 90 8.65 4.56 -6.07
CA ASN A 90 8.74 4.52 -4.61
C ASN A 90 9.59 3.36 -4.07
N MET A 91 9.63 2.20 -4.76
CA MET A 91 10.45 1.06 -4.34
C MET A 91 11.94 1.39 -4.30
N PHE A 92 12.43 2.25 -5.20
CA PHE A 92 13.84 2.67 -5.23
C PHE A 92 14.09 3.95 -4.45
N TYR A 93 13.16 4.90 -4.52
CA TYR A 93 13.25 6.19 -3.86
C TYR A 93 13.40 6.07 -2.34
N LEU A 94 12.62 5.20 -1.69
CA LEU A 94 12.61 5.10 -0.23
C LEU A 94 13.93 4.55 0.36
N PRO A 95 14.52 3.45 -0.17
CA PRO A 95 15.85 3.02 0.27
C PRO A 95 16.96 4.05 0.02
N ILE A 96 16.92 4.78 -1.11
CA ILE A 96 17.90 5.83 -1.40
C ILE A 96 17.81 6.92 -0.33
N LEU A 97 16.60 7.36 -0.01
CA LEU A 97 16.39 8.35 1.04
C LEU A 97 16.79 7.82 2.43
N ALA A 98 16.57 6.53 2.74
CA ALA A 98 17.04 5.96 4.00
C ALA A 98 18.56 6.00 4.18
N SER A 99 19.34 5.93 3.10
CA SER A 99 20.81 6.04 3.21
C SER A 99 21.28 7.40 3.75
N TYR A 100 20.54 8.46 3.45
CA TYR A 100 20.75 9.79 4.02
C TYR A 100 20.45 9.84 5.51
N VAL A 101 19.34 9.22 5.90
CA VAL A 101 18.91 9.12 7.29
C VAL A 101 19.93 8.31 8.08
N ASP A 102 20.46 7.23 7.50
CA ASP A 102 21.53 6.41 8.07
C ASP A 102 22.78 7.25 8.36
N ARG A 103 23.30 7.98 7.37
CA ARG A 103 24.45 8.86 7.56
C ARG A 103 24.23 9.93 8.61
N ALA A 104 23.11 10.66 8.52
CA ALA A 104 22.83 11.76 9.45
C ALA A 104 22.67 11.28 10.89
N SER A 105 22.09 10.10 11.09
CA SER A 105 21.95 9.48 12.41
C SER A 105 23.31 9.06 12.98
N ASN A 106 24.21 8.52 12.16
CA ASN A 106 25.54 8.11 12.63
C ASN A 106 26.44 9.31 12.92
N THR A 107 26.34 10.39 12.14
CA THR A 107 27.07 11.64 12.40
C THR A 107 26.45 12.54 13.47
N GLY A 108 25.26 12.19 13.99
CA GLY A 108 24.53 12.99 14.98
C GLY A 108 23.97 14.31 14.43
N ASN A 109 23.87 14.46 13.11
CA ASN A 109 23.50 15.71 12.45
C ASN A 109 22.01 15.72 12.07
N THR A 110 21.15 15.50 13.08
CA THR A 110 19.69 15.37 12.90
C THR A 110 19.02 16.68 12.49
N ASP A 111 19.59 17.83 12.86
CA ASP A 111 19.05 19.13 12.45
C ASP A 111 19.18 19.36 10.94
N ILE A 112 20.32 18.96 10.34
CA ILE A 112 20.49 18.99 8.88
C ILE A 112 19.56 17.98 8.21
N LEU A 113 19.37 16.80 8.79
CA LEU A 113 18.41 15.81 8.27
C LEU A 113 16.98 16.38 8.20
N LEU A 114 16.57 17.13 9.23
CA LEU A 114 15.26 17.77 9.23
C LEU A 114 15.13 18.72 8.03
N LEU A 115 16.14 19.55 7.76
CA LEU A 115 16.16 20.45 6.61
C LEU A 115 16.10 19.69 5.27
N GLN A 116 16.86 18.59 5.14
CA GLN A 116 16.83 17.75 3.94
C GLN A 116 15.44 17.15 3.70
N ILE A 117 14.78 16.65 4.74
CA ILE A 117 13.41 16.12 4.64
C ILE A 117 12.42 17.21 4.21
N ARG A 118 12.58 18.45 4.69
CA ARG A 118 11.74 19.58 4.28
C ARG A 118 11.94 19.95 2.81
N ILE A 119 13.18 19.94 2.32
CA ILE A 119 13.48 20.12 0.90
C ILE A 119 12.76 19.06 0.06
N ILE A 120 12.73 17.82 0.51
CA ILE A 120 12.03 16.72 -0.16
C ILE A 120 10.51 16.94 -0.21
N ILE A 121 9.91 17.45 0.87
CA ILE A 121 8.49 17.84 0.91
C ILE A 121 8.21 18.98 -0.06
N ILE A 122 9.10 19.97 -0.14
CA ILE A 122 9.00 21.04 -1.13
C ILE A 122 9.03 20.47 -2.55
N GLY A 123 9.88 19.46 -2.82
CA GLY A 123 9.87 18.73 -4.08
C GLY A 123 8.50 18.12 -4.41
N SER A 124 7.85 17.52 -3.41
CA SER A 124 6.47 17.03 -3.55
C SER A 124 5.46 18.16 -3.84
N CYS A 125 5.59 19.33 -3.21
CA CYS A 125 4.79 20.52 -3.55
C CYS A 125 4.97 20.92 -5.02
N PHE A 126 6.21 20.97 -5.51
CA PHE A 126 6.50 21.24 -6.91
C PHE A 126 5.87 20.19 -7.83
N GLY A 127 5.97 18.90 -7.49
CA GLY A 127 5.34 17.82 -8.24
C GLY A 127 3.83 17.99 -8.40
N SER A 128 3.13 18.29 -7.30
CA SER A 128 1.69 18.56 -7.30
C SER A 128 1.33 19.83 -8.07
N ALA A 129 2.13 20.89 -7.95
CA ALA A 129 1.92 22.14 -8.68
C ALA A 129 2.07 21.93 -10.19
N ILE A 130 3.11 21.21 -10.62
CA ILE A 130 3.31 20.86 -12.03
C ILE A 130 2.16 19.98 -12.54
N ALA A 131 1.70 19.00 -11.76
CA ALA A 131 0.56 18.18 -12.14
C ALA A 131 -0.73 18.99 -12.33
N TRP A 132 -0.97 19.98 -11.48
CA TRP A 132 -2.10 20.89 -11.64
C TRP A 132 -1.93 21.78 -12.87
N LEU A 133 -0.76 22.39 -13.06
CA LEU A 133 -0.47 23.22 -14.23
C LEU A 133 -0.63 22.45 -15.55
N LEU A 134 -0.21 21.19 -15.56
CA LEU A 134 -0.31 20.28 -16.71
C LEU A 134 -1.63 19.52 -16.78
N LEU A 135 -2.65 19.85 -15.97
CA LEU A 135 -3.91 19.11 -15.94
C LEU A 135 -4.54 18.94 -17.34
N PRO A 136 -4.63 19.98 -18.21
CA PRO A 136 -5.14 19.79 -19.57
C PRO A 136 -4.31 18.83 -20.43
N THR A 137 -2.98 18.94 -20.34
CA THR A 137 -2.04 18.05 -21.04
C THR A 137 -2.23 16.61 -20.56
N LEU A 138 -2.37 16.39 -19.25
CA LEU A 138 -2.60 15.08 -18.66
C LEU A 138 -3.93 14.49 -19.14
N VAL A 139 -5.01 15.26 -19.16
CA VAL A 139 -6.30 14.79 -19.71
C VAL A 139 -6.15 14.36 -21.17
N ASN A 140 -5.43 15.13 -22.00
CA ASN A 140 -5.18 14.76 -23.40
C ASN A 140 -4.29 13.50 -23.54
N ILE A 141 -3.29 13.33 -22.68
CA ILE A 141 -2.46 12.12 -22.64
C ILE A 141 -3.34 10.90 -22.30
N PHE A 142 -4.21 11.02 -21.29
CA PHE A 142 -5.15 9.94 -20.94
C PHE A 142 -6.12 9.64 -22.09
N THR A 143 -6.75 10.65 -22.70
CA THR A 143 -7.63 10.48 -23.87
C THR A 143 -6.91 9.78 -25.04
N SER A 144 -5.67 10.19 -25.34
CA SER A 144 -4.85 9.57 -26.38
C SER A 144 -4.48 8.13 -26.04
N GLY A 145 -4.17 7.86 -24.77
CA GLY A 145 -3.88 6.52 -24.26
C GLY A 145 -5.10 5.59 -24.35
N ILE A 146 -6.29 6.07 -23.99
CA ILE A 146 -7.56 5.37 -24.13
C ILE A 146 -7.79 4.99 -25.60
N GLY A 147 -7.69 5.95 -26.53
CA GLY A 147 -7.86 5.67 -27.96
C GLY A 147 -6.76 4.77 -28.57
N ALA A 148 -5.57 4.72 -27.98
CA ALA A 148 -4.54 3.76 -28.37
C ALA A 148 -4.85 2.34 -27.85
N LEU A 149 -5.36 2.24 -26.63
CA LEU A 149 -5.75 0.97 -26.02
C LEU A 149 -6.96 0.37 -26.73
N ASP A 150 -7.94 1.19 -27.08
CA ASP A 150 -9.14 0.79 -27.83
C ASP A 150 -8.77 0.18 -29.20
N ARG A 151 -7.85 0.83 -29.95
CA ARG A 151 -7.38 0.33 -31.25
C ARG A 151 -6.53 -0.94 -31.20
N HIS A 152 -5.85 -1.20 -30.08
CA HIS A 152 -4.85 -2.28 -30.00
C HIS A 152 -5.28 -3.46 -29.11
N GLY A 153 -6.30 -3.28 -28.27
CA GLY A 153 -6.85 -4.30 -27.37
C GLY A 153 -5.86 -4.85 -26.34
N SER A 154 -4.64 -4.31 -26.25
CA SER A 154 -3.58 -4.81 -25.37
C SER A 154 -2.73 -3.67 -24.86
N MET A 155 -2.67 -3.54 -23.53
CA MET A 155 -1.91 -2.50 -22.87
C MET A 155 -0.39 -2.64 -23.07
N ILE A 156 0.12 -3.87 -23.09
CA ILE A 156 1.54 -4.15 -23.32
C ILE A 156 1.96 -3.61 -24.70
N LYS A 157 1.13 -3.83 -25.74
CA LYS A 157 1.41 -3.30 -27.09
C LYS A 157 1.41 -1.78 -27.12
N VAL A 158 0.51 -1.13 -26.37
CA VAL A 158 0.48 0.34 -26.25
C VAL A 158 1.77 0.85 -25.61
N LEU A 159 2.21 0.27 -24.49
CA LEU A 159 3.46 0.66 -23.81
C LEU A 159 4.68 0.51 -24.73
N ILE A 160 4.83 -0.64 -25.39
CA ILE A 160 5.96 -0.91 -26.30
C ILE A 160 6.00 0.12 -27.44
N LYS A 161 4.85 0.53 -27.98
CA LYS A 161 4.80 1.56 -29.02
C LYS A 161 5.11 2.95 -28.47
N THR A 162 4.66 3.29 -27.28
CA THR A 162 4.95 4.59 -26.65
C THR A 162 6.45 4.76 -26.36
N LEU A 163 7.17 3.66 -26.11
CA LEU A 163 8.64 3.67 -25.99
C LEU A 163 9.38 3.97 -27.31
N LYS A 164 8.71 3.87 -28.48
CA LYS A 164 9.34 4.19 -29.76
C LYS A 164 9.40 5.71 -29.96
N PRO A 165 10.56 6.29 -30.35
CA PRO A 165 10.70 7.73 -30.58
C PRO A 165 9.69 8.31 -31.59
N SER A 166 9.26 7.50 -32.57
CA SER A 166 8.25 7.89 -33.56
C SER A 166 6.90 8.28 -32.93
N SER A 167 6.56 7.71 -31.77
CA SER A 167 5.30 7.95 -31.07
C SER A 167 5.32 9.18 -30.17
N TRP A 168 6.50 9.77 -29.90
CA TRP A 168 6.63 10.98 -29.09
C TRP A 168 6.02 12.21 -29.76
N LYS A 169 5.88 12.20 -31.10
CA LYS A 169 5.12 13.23 -31.82
C LYS A 169 3.66 13.30 -31.36
N ASN A 170 3.06 12.18 -30.97
CA ASN A 170 1.68 12.16 -30.46
C ASN A 170 1.60 12.69 -29.02
N ILE A 171 2.65 12.48 -28.20
CA ILE A 171 2.76 13.05 -26.85
C ILE A 171 2.94 14.57 -26.94
N TYR A 172 3.78 15.04 -27.85
CA TYR A 172 3.98 16.46 -28.10
C TYR A 172 2.68 17.16 -28.53
N LYS A 173 1.89 16.51 -29.41
CA LYS A 173 0.56 16.99 -29.81
C LYS A 173 -0.47 17.01 -28.67
N ALA A 174 -0.25 16.27 -27.58
CA ALA A 174 -1.13 16.27 -26.42
C ALA A 174 -0.87 17.47 -25.48
N PHE A 175 0.24 18.19 -25.68
CA PHE A 175 0.58 19.36 -24.89
C PHE A 175 -0.47 20.46 -25.09
N ALA A 176 -1.04 20.91 -23.98
CA ALA A 176 -2.03 21.97 -23.95
C ALA A 176 -1.58 23.06 -22.97
N PHE A 177 -1.97 24.30 -23.26
CA PHE A 177 -1.67 25.42 -22.37
C PHE A 177 -2.37 25.23 -21.01
N PRO A 178 -1.73 25.61 -19.90
CA PRO A 178 -2.33 25.48 -18.57
C PRO A 178 -3.70 26.16 -18.48
N SER A 179 -4.70 25.44 -17.99
CA SER A 179 -6.08 25.90 -17.88
C SER A 179 -6.84 25.09 -16.84
N ASN A 180 -7.74 25.76 -16.10
CA ASN A 180 -8.68 25.12 -15.18
C ASN A 180 -9.99 24.74 -15.87
N PHE A 181 -10.04 24.65 -17.20
CA PHE A 181 -11.26 24.38 -17.97
C PHE A 181 -12.42 25.34 -17.64
N GLY A 182 -12.10 26.60 -17.34
CA GLY A 182 -13.09 27.62 -16.95
C GLY A 182 -13.69 27.44 -15.54
N VAL A 183 -13.13 26.55 -14.72
CA VAL A 183 -13.56 26.38 -13.32
C VAL A 183 -13.03 27.52 -12.46
N SER A 184 -13.94 28.19 -11.73
CA SER A 184 -13.58 29.15 -10.69
C SER A 184 -13.20 28.41 -9.40
N LEU A 185 -12.04 28.76 -8.83
CA LEU A 185 -11.53 28.15 -7.59
C LEU A 185 -12.34 28.52 -6.33
N LEU A 186 -13.27 29.47 -6.44
CA LEU A 186 -14.06 29.97 -5.31
C LEU A 186 -15.48 29.35 -5.24
N LYS A 187 -15.95 28.69 -6.31
CA LYS A 187 -17.30 28.14 -6.38
C LYS A 187 -17.30 26.62 -6.44
N LEU A 188 -17.72 26.00 -5.34
CA LEU A 188 -17.97 24.57 -5.23
C LEU A 188 -19.37 24.23 -5.76
N GLU A 189 -19.56 24.27 -7.08
CA GLU A 189 -20.83 23.88 -7.68
C GLU A 189 -20.99 22.35 -7.66
N GLY A 190 -21.88 21.84 -6.80
CA GLY A 190 -22.27 20.42 -6.78
C GLY A 190 -21.24 19.46 -6.18
N VAL A 191 -20.13 19.96 -5.61
CA VAL A 191 -19.07 19.15 -4.98
C VAL A 191 -19.07 19.37 -3.46
N PRO A 192 -19.20 18.31 -2.64
CA PRO A 192 -19.25 18.46 -1.19
C PRO A 192 -17.91 18.91 -0.59
N ALA A 193 -17.91 19.97 0.22
CA ALA A 193 -16.70 20.52 0.84
C ALA A 193 -15.95 19.48 1.71
N ASN A 194 -16.68 18.67 2.47
CA ASN A 194 -16.09 17.63 3.32
C ASN A 194 -15.20 16.68 2.52
N PHE A 195 -15.61 16.31 1.30
CA PHE A 195 -14.83 15.43 0.42
C PHE A 195 -13.46 16.04 0.06
N LEU A 196 -13.41 17.35 -0.20
CA LEU A 196 -12.16 18.04 -0.51
C LEU A 196 -11.25 18.19 0.71
N ILE A 197 -11.84 18.45 1.88
CA ILE A 197 -11.10 18.50 3.14
C ILE A 197 -10.42 17.14 3.41
N PHE A 198 -11.16 16.03 3.24
CA PHE A 198 -10.58 14.69 3.36
C PHE A 198 -9.46 14.45 2.33
N ASN A 199 -9.58 14.93 1.09
CA ASN A 199 -8.52 14.83 0.10
C ASN A 199 -7.24 15.56 0.53
N ILE A 200 -7.37 16.78 1.06
CA ILE A 200 -6.24 17.59 1.54
C ILE A 200 -5.52 16.87 2.69
N PHE A 201 -6.26 16.43 3.72
CA PHE A 201 -5.67 15.74 4.87
C PHE A 201 -5.08 14.37 4.49
N ALA A 202 -5.76 13.60 3.65
CA ALA A 202 -5.26 12.32 3.17
C ALA A 202 -3.95 12.50 2.39
N THR A 203 -3.88 13.52 1.55
CA THR A 203 -2.64 13.85 0.81
C THR A 203 -1.54 14.32 1.74
N ALA A 204 -1.84 15.14 2.76
CA ALA A 204 -0.86 15.59 3.74
C ALA A 204 -0.23 14.41 4.49
N ILE A 205 -1.05 13.50 5.01
CA ILE A 205 -0.60 12.30 5.73
C ILE A 205 0.17 11.36 4.79
N TRP A 206 -0.30 11.18 3.55
CA TRP A 206 0.38 10.36 2.55
C TRP A 206 1.77 10.90 2.19
N THR A 207 1.89 12.22 2.05
CA THR A 207 3.14 12.89 1.65
C THR A 207 4.20 12.81 2.73
N VAL A 208 3.81 13.07 3.99
CA VAL A 208 4.78 13.16 5.09
C VAL A 208 4.96 11.85 5.86
N GLY A 209 4.05 10.87 5.75
CA GLY A 209 4.01 9.71 6.64
C GLY A 209 5.30 8.90 6.70
N VAL A 210 5.90 8.59 5.55
CA VAL A 210 7.19 7.87 5.51
C VAL A 210 8.35 8.76 5.97
N LEU A 211 8.30 10.05 5.69
CA LEU A 211 9.33 11.02 6.09
C LEU A 211 9.34 11.22 7.62
N CYS A 212 8.17 11.25 8.25
CA CYS A 212 8.04 11.25 9.71
C CYS A 212 8.69 10.00 10.32
N ALA A 213 8.45 8.83 9.73
CA ALA A 213 9.01 7.57 10.21
C ALA A 213 10.54 7.53 10.05
N MET A 214 11.05 8.06 8.95
CA MET A 214 12.48 8.22 8.70
C MET A 214 13.13 9.12 9.76
N TYR A 215 12.56 10.29 10.01
CA TYR A 215 13.12 11.19 11.03
C TYR A 215 12.99 10.62 12.45
N ALA A 216 11.84 10.02 12.80
CA ALA A 216 11.65 9.33 14.07
C ALA A 216 12.63 8.18 14.28
N SER A 217 12.98 7.44 13.22
CA SER A 217 14.00 6.39 13.27
C SER A 217 15.43 6.94 13.44
N ALA A 218 15.68 8.21 13.13
CA ALA A 218 16.94 8.88 13.43
C ALA A 218 17.02 9.37 14.87
N GLU A 219 15.90 9.82 15.45
CA GLU A 219 15.80 10.19 16.86
C GLU A 219 15.90 8.96 17.78
N ASN A 220 15.25 7.85 17.42
CA ASN A 220 15.21 6.62 18.21
C ASN A 220 16.16 5.57 17.62
N LYS A 221 17.48 5.78 17.73
CA LYS A 221 18.51 4.93 17.10
C LYS A 221 18.40 3.45 17.49
N ASP A 222 18.13 3.18 18.76
CA ASP A 222 18.01 1.81 19.29
C ASP A 222 16.79 1.06 18.69
N TYR A 223 15.79 1.80 18.20
CA TYR A 223 14.52 1.28 17.71
C TYR A 223 14.22 1.68 16.25
N ALA A 224 15.29 1.86 15.46
CA ALA A 224 15.18 2.40 14.10
C ALA A 224 14.30 1.53 13.17
N ARG A 225 14.31 0.20 13.32
CA ARG A 225 13.54 -0.73 12.46
C ARG A 225 12.05 -0.64 12.80
N THR A 226 11.71 -0.58 14.08
CA THR A 226 10.34 -0.36 14.54
C THR A 226 9.80 0.96 14.01
N ALA A 227 10.56 2.05 14.19
CA ALA A 227 10.16 3.38 13.77
C ALA A 227 9.93 3.47 12.26
N ILE A 228 10.83 2.93 11.43
CA ILE A 228 10.68 2.99 9.98
C ILE A 228 9.48 2.16 9.48
N LEU A 229 9.23 0.99 10.09
CA LEU A 229 8.12 0.11 9.70
C LEU A 229 6.75 0.66 10.10
N LEU A 230 6.66 1.54 11.12
CA LEU A 230 5.43 2.24 11.47
C LEU A 230 4.90 3.14 10.35
N SER A 231 5.74 3.53 9.37
CA SER A 231 5.31 4.24 8.16
C SER A 231 4.20 3.50 7.39
N GLY A 232 4.21 2.16 7.43
CA GLY A 232 3.18 1.33 6.83
C GLY A 232 1.80 1.65 7.38
N LEU A 233 1.66 1.79 8.70
CA LEU A 233 0.38 2.10 9.36
C LEU A 233 -0.11 3.52 9.01
N VAL A 234 0.80 4.50 8.92
CA VAL A 234 0.45 5.87 8.52
C VAL A 234 -0.04 5.91 7.08
N ASN A 235 0.62 5.18 6.17
CA ASN A 235 0.19 5.02 4.79
C ASN A 235 -1.15 4.28 4.68
N ALA A 236 -1.40 3.30 5.55
CA ALA A 236 -2.66 2.59 5.64
C ALA A 236 -3.82 3.55 5.93
N LEU A 237 -3.63 4.46 6.89
CA LEU A 237 -4.62 5.45 7.27
C LEU A 237 -4.98 6.37 6.09
N ALA A 238 -3.97 6.90 5.39
CA ALA A 238 -4.19 7.71 4.20
C ALA A 238 -4.87 6.93 3.07
N ALA A 239 -4.46 5.67 2.83
CA ALA A 239 -5.12 4.80 1.86
C ALA A 239 -6.60 4.55 2.18
N ILE A 240 -6.95 4.37 3.46
CA ILE A 240 -8.34 4.22 3.90
C ILE A 240 -9.12 5.50 3.62
N MET A 241 -8.57 6.68 3.95
CA MET A 241 -9.24 7.96 3.66
C MET A 241 -9.52 8.13 2.16
N PHE A 242 -8.55 7.82 1.30
CA PHE A 242 -8.75 7.83 -0.15
C PHE A 242 -9.82 6.83 -0.58
N SER A 243 -9.65 5.55 -0.25
CA SER A 243 -10.51 4.47 -0.75
C SER A 243 -11.93 4.44 -0.20
N VAL A 244 -12.16 4.92 1.03
CA VAL A 244 -13.47 4.89 1.68
C VAL A 244 -14.25 6.19 1.47
N ILE A 245 -13.56 7.34 1.39
CA ILE A 245 -14.22 8.66 1.38
C ILE A 245 -14.03 9.38 0.05
N VAL A 246 -12.79 9.51 -0.42
CA VAL A 246 -12.47 10.35 -1.59
C VAL A 246 -12.85 9.64 -2.89
N ASP A 247 -12.23 8.49 -3.17
CA ASP A 247 -12.38 7.79 -4.44
C ASP A 247 -13.82 7.38 -4.77
N PRO A 248 -14.64 6.84 -3.84
CA PRO A 248 -16.02 6.49 -4.14
C PRO A 248 -16.88 7.70 -4.53
N LYS A 249 -16.67 8.86 -3.88
CA LYS A 249 -17.41 10.09 -4.20
C LYS A 249 -17.00 10.64 -5.56
N ALA A 250 -15.70 10.64 -5.86
CA ALA A 250 -15.21 11.09 -7.16
C ALA A 250 -15.66 10.16 -8.30
N ALA A 251 -15.71 8.84 -8.06
CA ALA A 251 -16.24 7.86 -9.00
C ALA A 251 -17.75 8.07 -9.25
N LEU A 252 -18.55 8.21 -8.18
CA LEU A 252 -19.99 8.45 -8.28
C LEU A 252 -20.32 9.68 -9.14
N ILE A 253 -19.61 10.80 -8.94
CA ILE A 253 -19.80 12.02 -9.75
C ILE A 253 -19.47 11.75 -11.23
N THR A 254 -18.43 10.96 -11.50
CA THR A 254 -18.03 10.59 -12.87
C THR A 254 -19.11 9.74 -13.53
N ASP A 255 -19.63 8.74 -12.83
CA ASP A 255 -20.68 7.84 -13.33
C ASP A 255 -22.00 8.57 -13.57
N GLU A 256 -22.39 9.48 -12.67
CA GLU A 256 -23.61 10.29 -12.83
C GLU A 256 -23.54 11.23 -14.03
N VAL A 257 -22.36 11.79 -14.34
CA VAL A 257 -22.17 12.59 -15.55
C VAL A 257 -22.30 11.75 -16.81
N ILE A 258 -21.67 10.57 -16.83
CA ILE A 258 -21.75 9.66 -17.99
C ILE A 258 -23.18 9.14 -18.19
N ALA A 259 -23.91 8.93 -17.10
CA ALA A 259 -25.32 8.57 -17.14
C ALA A 259 -26.27 9.75 -17.49
N GLY A 260 -25.73 10.95 -17.75
CA GLY A 260 -26.52 12.15 -18.07
C GLY A 260 -27.30 12.75 -16.90
N LYS A 261 -27.06 12.29 -15.66
CA LYS A 261 -27.76 12.76 -14.44
C LYS A 261 -27.16 14.05 -13.88
N ARG A 262 -25.93 14.38 -14.26
CA ARG A 262 -25.21 15.58 -13.83
C ARG A 262 -24.51 16.27 -15.01
N PRO A 263 -24.30 17.59 -14.96
CA PRO A 263 -23.53 18.30 -15.99
C PRO A 263 -22.06 17.86 -16.05
N GLU A 264 -21.50 17.76 -17.26
CA GLU A 264 -20.08 17.40 -17.47
C GLU A 264 -19.10 18.30 -16.70
N LYS A 265 -19.44 19.58 -16.55
CA LYS A 265 -18.67 20.58 -15.78
C LYS A 265 -18.31 20.07 -14.38
N HIS A 266 -19.16 19.27 -13.73
CA HIS A 266 -18.90 18.76 -12.38
C HIS A 266 -17.66 17.86 -12.30
N VAL A 267 -17.35 17.06 -13.32
CA VAL A 267 -16.14 16.21 -13.30
C VAL A 267 -14.88 17.06 -13.43
N TYR A 268 -14.91 18.12 -14.24
CA TYR A 268 -13.80 19.07 -14.34
C TYR A 268 -13.61 19.86 -13.04
N ILE A 269 -14.69 20.27 -12.37
CA ILE A 269 -14.64 20.89 -11.04
C ILE A 269 -13.95 19.95 -10.05
N VAL A 270 -14.41 18.69 -9.96
CA VAL A 270 -13.80 17.69 -9.08
C VAL A 270 -12.32 17.51 -9.40
N ALA A 271 -11.94 17.40 -10.67
CA ALA A 271 -10.54 17.22 -11.06
C ALA A 271 -9.66 18.41 -10.66
N VAL A 272 -10.10 19.65 -10.90
CA VAL A 272 -9.38 20.87 -10.51
C VAL A 272 -9.23 20.95 -8.99
N PHE A 273 -10.30 20.73 -8.23
CA PHE A 273 -10.23 20.81 -6.76
C PHE A 273 -9.46 19.64 -6.13
N LEU A 274 -9.45 18.44 -6.74
CA LEU A 274 -8.59 17.36 -6.30
C LEU A 274 -7.11 17.69 -6.55
N MET A 275 -6.75 18.24 -7.72
CA MET A 275 -5.38 18.68 -8.01
C MET A 275 -4.93 19.81 -7.08
N ALA A 276 -5.76 20.84 -6.90
CA ALA A 276 -5.50 21.91 -5.96
C ALA A 276 -5.41 21.38 -4.52
N GLY A 277 -6.29 20.45 -4.15
CA GLY A 277 -6.27 19.77 -2.86
C GLY A 277 -5.00 18.95 -2.63
N ASN A 278 -4.44 18.33 -3.67
CA ASN A 278 -3.18 17.61 -3.56
C ASN A 278 -2.00 18.54 -3.33
N LEU A 279 -1.99 19.71 -3.99
CA LEU A 279 -0.99 20.76 -3.74
C LEU A 279 -1.13 21.32 -2.32
N LEU A 280 -2.34 21.70 -1.92
CA LEU A 280 -2.61 22.19 -0.56
C LEU A 280 -2.25 21.14 0.50
N GLY A 281 -2.57 19.87 0.25
CA GLY A 281 -2.20 18.76 1.11
C GLY A 281 -0.68 18.61 1.23
N ALA A 282 0.05 18.69 0.12
CA ALA A 282 1.52 18.67 0.14
C ALA A 282 2.10 19.86 0.92
N ILE A 283 1.55 21.06 0.78
CA ILE A 283 1.97 22.23 1.57
C ILE A 283 1.66 22.02 3.06
N ILE A 284 0.45 21.57 3.39
CA ILE A 284 0.01 21.30 4.77
C ILE A 284 0.84 20.18 5.40
N SER A 285 1.34 19.24 4.61
CA SER A 285 2.18 18.13 5.08
C SER A 285 3.43 18.61 5.82
N GLN A 286 3.94 19.79 5.48
CA GLN A 286 5.06 20.44 6.15
C GLN A 286 4.78 20.72 7.64
N PHE A 287 3.52 20.99 8.00
CA PHE A 287 3.07 21.20 9.39
C PHE A 287 2.70 19.88 10.10
N PHE A 288 2.60 18.78 9.36
CA PHE A 288 2.34 17.46 9.92
C PHE A 288 3.64 16.70 10.23
N LEU A 289 4.79 17.22 9.80
CA LEU A 289 6.08 16.57 9.95
C LEU A 289 6.44 16.36 11.43
N LEU A 290 6.58 17.43 12.21
CA LEU A 290 6.98 17.29 13.62
C LEU A 290 5.91 16.62 14.50
N PRO A 291 4.61 16.91 14.37
CA PRO A 291 3.57 16.14 15.07
C PRO A 291 3.60 14.66 14.72
N GLY A 292 3.75 14.33 13.43
CA GLY A 292 3.83 12.95 12.95
C GLY A 292 5.04 12.20 13.48
N VAL A 293 6.21 12.85 13.49
CA VAL A 293 7.44 12.32 14.12
C VAL A 293 7.16 11.95 15.57
N LYS A 294 6.57 12.85 16.36
CA LYS A 294 6.30 12.58 17.78
C LYS A 294 5.34 11.42 17.99
N VAL A 295 4.29 11.31 17.17
CA VAL A 295 3.35 10.18 17.25
C VAL A 295 4.06 8.86 16.94
N ILE A 296 4.93 8.84 15.93
CA ILE A 296 5.69 7.64 15.56
C ILE A 296 6.75 7.32 16.61
N SER A 297 7.50 8.30 17.12
CA SER A 297 8.45 8.13 18.22
C SER A 297 7.76 7.60 19.48
N TRP A 298 6.59 8.15 19.84
CA TRP A 298 5.77 7.65 20.95
C TRP A 298 5.34 6.19 20.74
N ALA A 299 4.84 5.85 19.54
CA ALA A 299 4.46 4.48 19.23
C ALA A 299 5.66 3.52 19.26
N THR A 300 6.81 3.97 18.77
CA THR A 300 8.08 3.23 18.77
C THR A 300 8.51 2.89 20.20
N LEU A 301 8.54 3.88 21.09
CA LEU A 301 8.93 3.67 22.48
C LEU A 301 7.92 2.78 23.22
N ASN A 302 6.62 2.95 23.00
CA ASN A 302 5.62 2.09 23.67
C ASN A 302 5.66 0.63 23.20
N LEU A 303 5.97 0.38 21.92
CA LEU A 303 6.13 -0.98 21.41
C LEU A 303 7.36 -1.67 21.99
N ASN A 304 8.40 -0.93 22.38
CA ASN A 304 9.68 -1.50 22.81
C ASN A 304 9.95 -1.42 24.32
N GLU A 305 9.48 -0.37 25.02
CA GLU A 305 9.84 -0.06 26.42
C GLU A 305 8.65 -0.10 27.41
N GLY A 306 7.40 -0.16 26.95
CA GLY A 306 6.20 -0.07 27.80
C GLY A 306 5.65 -1.42 28.31
N ASN A 307 4.48 -1.41 28.97
CA ASN A 307 3.74 -2.64 29.37
C ASN A 307 3.35 -3.55 28.17
N MET A 308 3.47 -3.04 26.95
CA MET A 308 3.33 -3.79 25.70
C MET A 308 4.62 -4.57 25.34
N ALA A 309 5.71 -4.44 26.10
CA ALA A 309 6.94 -5.21 25.92
C ALA A 309 6.73 -6.71 26.19
N GLU A 310 5.72 -7.10 26.97
CA GLU A 310 5.26 -8.50 27.04
C GLU A 310 4.65 -8.98 25.71
N GLY A 311 4.11 -8.06 24.91
CA GLY A 311 3.71 -8.28 23.51
C GLY A 311 4.89 -8.48 22.55
N GLY A 312 6.12 -8.16 22.99
CA GLY A 312 7.39 -8.45 22.33
C GLY A 312 7.96 -9.84 22.66
N SER A 313 7.21 -10.69 23.36
CA SER A 313 7.57 -12.11 23.45
C SER A 313 7.51 -12.74 22.06
N LEU A 314 8.53 -13.52 21.70
CA LEU A 314 8.60 -14.28 20.44
C LEU A 314 7.28 -15.05 20.19
N VAL A 315 6.68 -15.60 21.25
CA VAL A 315 5.41 -16.33 21.19
C VAL A 315 4.29 -15.45 20.65
N THR A 316 4.15 -14.22 21.14
CA THR A 316 3.12 -13.27 20.71
C THR A 316 3.28 -12.95 19.23
N VAL A 317 4.51 -12.69 18.76
CA VAL A 317 4.77 -12.37 17.34
C VAL A 317 4.52 -13.56 16.43
N VAL A 318 4.84 -14.77 16.88
CA VAL A 318 4.51 -16.02 16.18
C VAL A 318 2.99 -16.20 16.11
N ILE A 319 2.24 -15.95 17.17
CA ILE A 319 0.77 -16.00 17.17
C ILE A 319 0.18 -14.98 16.19
N ILE A 320 0.68 -13.73 16.19
CA ILE A 320 0.24 -12.71 15.23
C ILE A 320 0.57 -13.16 13.80
N SER A 321 1.75 -13.73 13.57
CA SER A 321 2.15 -14.28 12.27
C SER A 321 1.20 -15.39 11.80
N ILE A 322 0.81 -16.30 12.70
CA ILE A 322 -0.20 -17.34 12.44
C ILE A 322 -1.53 -16.68 12.03
N ILE A 323 -2.04 -15.72 12.80
CA ILE A 323 -3.32 -15.05 12.53
C ILE A 323 -3.30 -14.32 11.18
N VAL A 324 -2.25 -13.54 10.92
CA VAL A 324 -2.08 -12.80 9.66
C VAL A 324 -2.02 -13.77 8.48
N SER A 325 -1.34 -14.90 8.64
CA SER A 325 -1.19 -15.90 7.59
C SER A 325 -2.46 -16.71 7.34
N ILE A 326 -3.25 -17.00 8.39
CA ILE A 326 -4.61 -17.52 8.25
C ILE A 326 -5.43 -16.54 7.40
N LEU A 327 -5.49 -15.26 7.78
CA LEU A 327 -6.24 -14.23 7.04
C LEU A 327 -5.82 -14.16 5.56
N ALA A 328 -4.52 -14.18 5.28
CA ALA A 328 -3.99 -14.16 3.92
C ALA A 328 -4.48 -15.36 3.08
N SER A 329 -4.45 -16.57 3.64
CA SER A 329 -4.91 -17.78 2.94
C SER A 329 -6.41 -17.75 2.59
N THR A 330 -7.24 -17.08 3.40
CA THR A 330 -8.70 -16.98 3.16
C THR A 330 -9.04 -16.25 1.86
N THR A 331 -8.14 -15.41 1.38
CA THR A 331 -8.38 -14.61 0.18
C THR A 331 -8.49 -15.50 -1.07
N VAL A 332 -7.82 -16.67 -1.08
CA VAL A 332 -7.88 -17.65 -2.18
C VAL A 332 -9.29 -18.25 -2.33
N VAL A 333 -10.01 -18.44 -1.23
CA VAL A 333 -11.34 -19.09 -1.24
C VAL A 333 -12.44 -18.19 -1.79
N SER A 334 -12.21 -16.89 -1.90
CA SER A 334 -13.14 -15.94 -2.51
C SER A 334 -13.57 -16.33 -3.93
N ARG A 335 -12.66 -16.93 -4.72
CA ARG A 335 -12.91 -17.36 -6.11
C ARG A 335 -13.84 -18.57 -6.17
N ILE A 336 -13.71 -19.51 -5.23
CA ILE A 336 -14.65 -20.64 -5.11
C ILE A 336 -16.04 -20.11 -4.79
N SER A 337 -16.15 -19.25 -3.79
CA SER A 337 -17.45 -18.67 -3.40
C SER A 337 -18.09 -17.83 -4.50
N ALA A 338 -17.29 -17.13 -5.32
CA ALA A 338 -17.78 -16.39 -6.49
C ALA A 338 -18.48 -17.31 -7.50
N VAL A 339 -17.89 -18.47 -7.78
CA VAL A 339 -18.41 -19.46 -8.74
C VAL A 339 -19.64 -20.16 -8.17
N MET A 340 -19.56 -20.66 -6.94
CA MET A 340 -20.68 -21.36 -6.28
C MET A 340 -21.94 -20.49 -6.14
N THR A 341 -21.76 -19.17 -6.01
CA THR A 341 -22.88 -18.22 -5.90
C THR A 341 -23.28 -17.61 -7.26
N ARG A 342 -22.50 -17.82 -8.32
CA ARG A 342 -22.62 -17.18 -9.64
C ARG A 342 -22.70 -15.64 -9.58
N ARG A 343 -22.06 -15.03 -8.57
CA ARG A 343 -22.12 -13.59 -8.27
C ARG A 343 -20.72 -12.98 -8.20
N VAL A 344 -20.06 -12.92 -9.36
CA VAL A 344 -18.64 -12.52 -9.45
C VAL A 344 -18.40 -11.11 -8.93
N ALA A 345 -19.21 -10.13 -9.33
CA ALA A 345 -19.06 -8.74 -8.91
C ALA A 345 -19.21 -8.57 -7.38
N THR A 346 -20.26 -9.16 -6.80
CA THR A 346 -20.51 -9.15 -5.34
C THR A 346 -19.37 -9.86 -4.59
N ALA A 347 -18.86 -10.97 -5.13
CA ALA A 347 -17.75 -11.70 -4.54
C ALA A 347 -16.43 -10.91 -4.59
N ILE A 348 -16.15 -10.17 -5.67
CA ILE A 348 -15.00 -9.26 -5.76
C ILE A 348 -15.08 -8.18 -4.68
N SER A 349 -16.27 -7.61 -4.45
CA SER A 349 -16.48 -6.62 -3.37
C SER A 349 -16.20 -7.21 -1.98
N ILE A 350 -16.67 -8.43 -1.69
CA ILE A 350 -16.34 -9.14 -0.43
C ILE A 350 -14.83 -9.41 -0.33
N TYR A 351 -14.22 -9.91 -1.41
CA TYR A 351 -12.78 -10.18 -1.47
C TYR A 351 -11.98 -8.92 -1.14
N ASN A 352 -12.27 -7.79 -1.78
CA ASN A 352 -11.55 -6.53 -1.55
C ASN A 352 -11.63 -6.10 -0.08
N PHE A 353 -12.76 -6.33 0.59
CA PHE A 353 -12.91 -6.02 2.01
C PHE A 353 -12.06 -6.93 2.91
N PHE A 354 -12.11 -8.25 2.74
CA PHE A 354 -11.26 -9.18 3.51
C PHE A 354 -9.76 -8.96 3.21
N PHE A 355 -9.44 -8.65 1.96
CA PHE A 355 -8.09 -8.31 1.54
C PHE A 355 -7.62 -7.01 2.21
N LEU A 356 -8.47 -6.00 2.33
CA LEU A 356 -8.17 -4.78 3.08
C LEU A 356 -7.85 -5.10 4.55
N ILE A 357 -8.67 -5.92 5.22
CA ILE A 357 -8.41 -6.35 6.62
C ILE A 357 -7.05 -7.06 6.72
N THR A 358 -6.78 -8.00 5.81
CA THR A 358 -5.51 -8.73 5.77
C THR A 358 -4.32 -7.77 5.62
N ARG A 359 -4.43 -6.81 4.70
CA ARG A 359 -3.40 -5.80 4.46
C ARG A 359 -3.20 -4.89 5.67
N LEU A 360 -4.25 -4.55 6.41
CA LEU A 360 -4.14 -3.78 7.65
C LEU A 360 -3.44 -4.59 8.74
N ALA A 361 -3.80 -5.87 8.90
CA ALA A 361 -3.15 -6.76 9.85
C ALA A 361 -1.64 -6.92 9.56
N GLN A 362 -1.26 -7.05 8.28
CA GLN A 362 0.14 -7.07 7.85
C GLN A 362 0.90 -5.77 8.19
N GLN A 363 0.25 -4.61 8.02
CA GLN A 363 0.85 -3.30 8.36
C GLN A 363 1.01 -3.08 9.86
N VAL A 364 0.15 -3.66 10.69
CA VAL A 364 0.30 -3.68 12.16
C VAL A 364 1.39 -4.67 12.59
N TYR A 365 1.49 -5.80 11.90
CA TYR A 365 2.45 -6.85 12.20
C TYR A 365 3.92 -6.44 11.92
N ALA A 366 4.18 -5.69 10.84
CA ALA A 366 5.54 -5.35 10.45
C ALA A 366 6.36 -4.60 11.53
N PRO A 367 5.85 -3.53 12.19
CA PRO A 367 6.55 -2.88 13.31
C PRO A 367 6.87 -3.81 14.47
N ILE A 368 5.99 -4.78 14.77
CA ILE A 368 6.20 -5.74 15.87
C ILE A 368 7.39 -6.67 15.56
N VAL A 369 7.54 -7.06 14.29
CA VAL A 369 8.73 -7.80 13.84
C VAL A 369 9.99 -6.94 13.95
N GLY A 370 9.90 -5.64 13.59
CA GLY A 370 11.00 -4.69 13.80
C GLY A 370 11.44 -4.60 15.25
N SER A 371 10.47 -4.53 16.18
CA SER A 371 10.71 -4.46 17.63
C SER A 371 11.44 -5.67 18.17
N ILE A 372 11.11 -6.89 17.72
CA ILE A 372 11.85 -8.10 18.10
C ILE A 372 13.34 -7.98 17.76
N VAL A 373 13.65 -7.48 16.56
CA VAL A 373 15.04 -7.33 16.12
C VAL A 373 15.74 -6.21 16.89
N ASP A 374 15.09 -5.05 17.03
CA ASP A 374 15.64 -3.92 17.78
C ASP A 374 15.94 -4.29 19.25
N LEU A 375 15.01 -4.97 19.93
CA LEU A 375 15.21 -5.45 21.31
C LEU A 375 16.31 -6.50 21.41
N SER A 376 16.41 -7.40 20.44
CA SER A 376 17.46 -8.43 20.45
C SER A 376 18.85 -7.80 20.30
N ILE A 377 18.99 -6.75 19.47
CA ILE A 377 20.23 -5.99 19.33
C ILE A 377 20.52 -5.19 20.60
N LYS A 378 19.53 -4.50 21.18
CA LYS A 378 19.69 -3.75 22.44
C LYS A 378 20.14 -4.67 23.58
N ASN A 379 19.61 -5.89 23.64
CA ASN A 379 19.99 -6.91 24.61
C ASN A 379 21.32 -7.63 24.27
N SER A 380 22.01 -7.21 23.20
CA SER A 380 23.28 -7.81 22.74
C SER A 380 23.18 -9.33 22.49
N GLU A 381 22.03 -9.79 22.00
CA GLU A 381 21.86 -11.19 21.63
C GLU A 381 22.70 -11.55 20.40
N SER A 382 23.16 -12.80 20.31
CA SER A 382 23.94 -13.27 19.17
C SER A 382 23.14 -13.24 17.85
N ASP A 383 23.84 -13.04 16.73
CA ASP A 383 23.26 -13.07 15.38
C ASP A 383 22.43 -14.33 15.10
N LEU A 384 22.87 -15.49 15.63
CA LEU A 384 22.18 -16.77 15.51
C LEU A 384 20.84 -16.79 16.26
N MET A 385 20.76 -16.09 17.40
CA MET A 385 19.53 -16.00 18.18
C MET A 385 18.48 -15.14 17.48
N ILE A 386 18.91 -14.02 16.88
CA ILE A 386 18.06 -13.17 16.04
C ILE A 386 17.57 -13.97 14.82
N GLU A 387 18.47 -14.70 14.15
CA GLU A 387 18.13 -15.57 13.03
C GLU A 387 17.05 -16.57 13.42
N ASN A 388 17.25 -17.29 14.53
CA ASN A 388 16.31 -18.29 15.02
C ASN A 388 14.94 -17.70 15.34
N LYS A 389 14.89 -16.53 16.01
CA LYS A 389 13.62 -15.83 16.27
C LYS A 389 12.86 -15.54 14.98
N LEU A 390 13.54 -15.03 13.95
CA LEU A 390 12.90 -14.74 12.66
C LEU A 390 12.48 -16.01 11.92
N ARG A 391 13.25 -17.10 12.00
CA ARG A 391 12.85 -18.41 11.47
C ARG A 391 11.62 -18.98 12.17
N TYR A 392 11.50 -18.84 13.49
CA TYR A 392 10.29 -19.22 14.23
C TYR A 392 9.08 -18.41 13.79
N ILE A 393 9.27 -17.13 13.49
CA ILE A 393 8.20 -16.30 12.96
C ILE A 393 7.76 -16.77 11.56
N ILE A 394 8.70 -17.13 10.67
CA ILE A 394 8.38 -17.72 9.34
C ILE A 394 7.72 -19.10 9.49
N LEU A 395 8.12 -19.91 10.49
CA LEU A 395 7.46 -21.17 10.84
C LEU A 395 6.02 -20.92 11.28
N GLY A 396 5.79 -19.88 12.11
CA GLY A 396 4.46 -19.40 12.47
C GLY A 396 3.60 -19.09 11.25
N ALA A 397 4.15 -18.41 10.24
CA ALA A 397 3.43 -18.15 8.99
C ALA A 397 3.04 -19.45 8.26
N SER A 398 3.93 -20.44 8.22
CA SER A 398 3.66 -21.75 7.61
C SER A 398 2.55 -22.51 8.37
N ILE A 399 2.58 -22.49 9.70
CA ILE A 399 1.51 -23.04 10.55
C ILE A 399 0.19 -22.32 10.27
N GLY A 400 0.21 -20.99 10.17
CA GLY A 400 -0.98 -20.20 9.85
C GLY A 400 -1.59 -20.54 8.49
N ILE A 401 -0.78 -20.77 7.46
CA ILE A 401 -1.28 -21.21 6.15
C ILE A 401 -1.83 -22.63 6.22
N ALA A 402 -1.17 -23.54 6.95
CA ALA A 402 -1.70 -24.89 7.16
C ALA A 402 -3.05 -24.87 7.90
N MET A 403 -3.19 -24.05 8.94
CA MET A 403 -4.47 -23.80 9.61
C MET A 403 -5.49 -23.18 8.66
N GLY A 404 -5.07 -22.24 7.82
CA GLY A 404 -5.88 -21.65 6.77
C GLY A 404 -6.42 -22.67 5.77
N PHE A 405 -5.59 -23.64 5.38
CA PHE A 405 -5.99 -24.77 4.54
C PHE A 405 -7.04 -25.66 5.24
N ILE A 406 -6.83 -25.99 6.51
CA ILE A 406 -7.78 -26.77 7.33
C ILE A 406 -9.13 -26.02 7.45
N LEU A 407 -9.07 -24.70 7.65
CA LEU A 407 -10.24 -23.83 7.78
C LEU A 407 -10.85 -23.41 6.43
N MET A 408 -10.29 -23.85 5.30
CA MET A 408 -10.73 -23.45 3.96
C MET A 408 -12.24 -23.66 3.75
N PRO A 409 -12.86 -24.82 4.08
CA PRO A 409 -14.30 -25.02 3.92
C PRO A 409 -15.15 -24.06 4.76
N THR A 410 -14.69 -23.74 5.97
CA THR A 410 -15.33 -22.75 6.86
C THR A 410 -15.32 -21.37 6.21
N PHE A 411 -14.19 -20.95 5.62
CA PHE A 411 -14.11 -19.67 4.93
C PHE A 411 -14.97 -19.62 3.66
N ILE A 412 -15.07 -20.70 2.88
CA ILE A 412 -16.01 -20.76 1.73
C ILE A 412 -17.44 -20.46 2.20
N ASN A 413 -17.88 -21.05 3.31
CA ASN A 413 -19.20 -20.81 3.87
C ASN A 413 -19.38 -19.37 4.34
N ILE A 414 -18.36 -18.79 4.98
CA ILE A 414 -18.36 -17.39 5.41
C ILE A 414 -18.49 -16.46 4.20
N TYR A 415 -17.68 -16.65 3.16
CA TYR A 415 -17.75 -15.87 1.92
C TYR A 415 -19.10 -16.02 1.22
N CYS A 416 -19.65 -17.24 1.10
CA CYS A 416 -20.97 -17.48 0.52
C CYS A 416 -22.09 -16.77 1.31
N LYS A 417 -22.05 -16.82 2.65
CA LYS A 417 -23.00 -16.09 3.51
C LYS A 417 -22.85 -14.57 3.35
N ALA A 418 -21.62 -14.08 3.29
CA ALA A 418 -21.34 -12.65 3.12
C ALA A 418 -21.81 -12.13 1.75
N ILE A 419 -21.60 -12.89 0.67
CA ILE A 419 -22.09 -12.56 -0.68
C ILE A 419 -23.63 -12.48 -0.69
N ARG A 420 -24.32 -13.48 -0.12
CA ARG A 420 -25.79 -13.47 -0.02
C ARG A 420 -26.31 -12.36 0.88
N GLY A 421 -25.59 -12.08 1.97
CA GLY A 421 -25.89 -10.98 2.88
C GLY A 421 -25.77 -9.63 2.18
N MET A 422 -24.74 -9.42 1.35
CA MET A 422 -24.49 -8.13 0.70
C MET A 422 -25.67 -7.75 -0.19
N GLU A 423 -26.31 -8.71 -0.85
CA GLU A 423 -27.52 -8.45 -1.63
C GLU A 423 -28.71 -8.02 -0.79
N LYS A 424 -28.82 -8.54 0.43
CA LYS A 424 -29.90 -8.14 1.34
C LYS A 424 -29.68 -6.74 1.91
N TYR A 425 -28.43 -6.38 2.22
CA TYR A 425 -28.09 -5.12 2.90
C TYR A 425 -27.68 -3.99 1.95
N GLY A 426 -27.44 -4.28 0.68
CA GLY A 426 -27.13 -3.31 -0.38
C GLY A 426 -25.76 -2.62 -0.27
N SER A 427 -25.07 -2.71 0.87
CA SER A 427 -23.72 -2.15 1.03
C SER A 427 -22.85 -2.97 1.98
N LEU A 428 -21.53 -2.93 1.74
CA LEU A 428 -20.51 -3.57 2.57
C LEU A 428 -20.51 -3.04 4.02
N PRO A 429 -20.48 -1.72 4.28
CA PRO A 429 -20.48 -1.21 5.64
C PRO A 429 -21.71 -1.65 6.43
N SER A 430 -22.91 -1.58 5.83
CA SER A 430 -24.15 -1.95 6.53
C SER A 430 -24.19 -3.44 6.86
N LEU A 431 -23.66 -4.31 6.00
CA LEU A 431 -23.53 -5.74 6.25
C LEU A 431 -22.65 -6.02 7.48
N PHE A 432 -21.45 -5.46 7.51
CA PHE A 432 -20.49 -5.75 8.58
C PHE A 432 -20.86 -5.06 9.91
N LEU A 433 -21.38 -3.84 9.87
CA LEU A 433 -21.95 -3.17 11.06
C LEU A 433 -23.07 -4.03 11.67
N ASN A 434 -23.99 -4.53 10.85
CA ASN A 434 -25.05 -5.43 11.32
C ASN A 434 -24.51 -6.80 11.81
N MET A 435 -23.40 -7.29 11.26
CA MET A 435 -22.77 -8.52 11.72
C MET A 435 -22.10 -8.35 13.08
N ILE A 436 -21.41 -7.22 13.30
CA ILE A 436 -20.72 -6.90 14.55
C ILE A 436 -21.73 -6.56 15.65
N LEU A 437 -22.70 -5.69 15.37
CA LEU A 437 -23.64 -5.14 16.37
C LEU A 437 -24.71 -6.14 16.84
N LYS A 438 -24.99 -7.22 16.09
CA LYS A 438 -26.07 -8.18 16.42
C LYS A 438 -25.50 -9.54 16.83
N PRO A 439 -25.55 -9.91 18.12
CA PRO A 439 -25.00 -11.17 18.63
C PRO A 439 -25.54 -12.43 17.95
N ARG A 440 -26.79 -12.41 17.45
CA ARG A 440 -27.39 -13.53 16.70
C ARG A 440 -26.59 -13.90 15.44
N HIS A 441 -25.93 -12.94 14.80
CA HIS A 441 -25.11 -13.22 13.61
C HIS A 441 -23.78 -13.87 13.95
N TRP A 442 -23.26 -13.70 15.18
CA TRP A 442 -22.05 -14.39 15.65
C TRP A 442 -22.31 -15.88 15.84
N ILE A 443 -23.51 -16.24 16.31
CA ILE A 443 -23.95 -17.64 16.38
C ILE A 443 -24.05 -18.25 14.97
N SER A 444 -24.54 -17.48 13.99
CA SER A 444 -24.55 -17.91 12.58
C SER A 444 -23.15 -18.06 11.99
N PHE A 445 -22.19 -17.22 12.42
CA PHE A 445 -20.78 -17.32 12.04
C PHE A 445 -20.17 -18.62 12.59
N ILE A 446 -20.36 -18.92 13.88
CA ILE A 446 -19.89 -20.16 14.52
C ILE A 446 -20.53 -21.40 13.84
N LYS A 447 -21.81 -21.32 13.47
CA LYS A 447 -22.47 -22.40 12.69
C LYS A 447 -21.95 -22.56 11.25
N SER A 448 -21.01 -21.71 10.80
CA SER A 448 -20.37 -21.84 9.48
C SER A 448 -19.14 -22.74 9.50
N PHE A 449 -18.68 -23.14 10.70
CA PHE A 449 -17.59 -24.10 10.85
C PHE A 449 -17.93 -25.38 10.09
N ALA A 450 -17.05 -25.74 9.17
CA ALA A 450 -17.13 -26.96 8.38
C ALA A 450 -15.88 -27.80 8.64
N PHE A 451 -16.05 -29.12 8.57
CA PHE A 451 -14.94 -30.05 8.71
C PHE A 451 -13.92 -29.86 7.57
N PRO A 452 -12.62 -30.10 7.84
CA PRO A 452 -11.57 -30.00 6.83
C PRO A 452 -11.88 -30.92 5.65
N SER A 453 -11.76 -30.40 4.43
CA SER A 453 -12.09 -31.15 3.21
C SER A 453 -11.21 -30.70 2.06
N PHE A 454 -10.72 -31.67 1.28
CA PHE A 454 -10.09 -31.44 -0.02
C PHE A 454 -11.11 -31.14 -1.13
N LEU A 455 -12.38 -30.88 -0.79
CA LEU A 455 -13.45 -30.50 -1.73
C LEU A 455 -13.62 -31.48 -2.91
N GLY A 456 -13.22 -32.75 -2.73
CA GLY A 456 -13.26 -33.80 -3.75
C GLY A 456 -12.09 -33.78 -4.75
N VAL A 457 -11.04 -32.99 -4.51
CA VAL A 457 -9.86 -32.89 -5.38
C VAL A 457 -8.85 -33.99 -5.04
N LYS A 458 -8.36 -34.66 -6.08
CA LYS A 458 -7.30 -35.68 -5.98
C LYS A 458 -5.96 -35.09 -6.42
N LEU A 459 -4.85 -35.68 -5.95
CA LEU A 459 -3.51 -35.28 -6.36
C LEU A 459 -3.25 -35.46 -7.88
N SER A 460 -3.96 -36.38 -8.53
CA SER A 460 -3.92 -36.57 -9.99
C SER A 460 -4.44 -35.36 -10.78
N ASP A 461 -5.31 -34.55 -10.16
CA ASP A 461 -5.93 -33.40 -10.80
C ASP A 461 -4.94 -32.23 -11.03
N VAL A 462 -3.69 -32.34 -10.52
CA VAL A 462 -2.58 -31.39 -10.82
C VAL A 462 -2.39 -31.21 -12.32
N MET A 463 -2.61 -32.26 -13.13
CA MET A 463 -2.40 -32.21 -14.57
C MET A 463 -3.39 -31.29 -15.31
N GLU A 464 -4.50 -30.90 -14.67
CA GLU A 464 -5.50 -30.00 -15.24
C GLU A 464 -5.07 -28.51 -15.17
N ILE A 465 -4.00 -28.19 -14.42
CA ILE A 465 -3.49 -26.82 -14.22
C ILE A 465 -2.07 -26.68 -14.77
N PRO A 466 -1.70 -25.54 -15.39
CA PRO A 466 -0.34 -25.34 -15.90
C PRO A 466 0.72 -25.49 -14.79
N ARG A 467 1.71 -26.37 -15.00
CA ARG A 467 2.79 -26.60 -14.01
C ARG A 467 3.60 -25.36 -13.72
N ALA A 468 3.87 -24.55 -14.74
CA ALA A 468 4.58 -23.28 -14.58
C ALA A 468 3.86 -22.36 -13.57
N PHE A 469 2.53 -22.26 -13.66
CA PHE A 469 1.73 -21.45 -12.73
C PHE A 469 1.89 -21.91 -11.27
N LEU A 470 1.93 -23.23 -11.02
CA LEU A 470 2.12 -23.79 -9.68
C LEU A 470 3.51 -23.48 -9.12
N VAL A 471 4.56 -23.67 -9.94
CA VAL A 471 5.95 -23.40 -9.54
C VAL A 471 6.15 -21.90 -9.27
N PHE A 472 5.62 -21.04 -10.15
CA PHE A 472 5.69 -19.59 -9.95
C PHE A 472 4.95 -19.16 -8.69
N ASN A 473 3.79 -19.74 -8.36
CA ASN A 473 3.10 -19.44 -7.11
C ASN A 473 3.98 -19.77 -5.88
N ILE A 474 4.64 -20.93 -5.85
CA ILE A 474 5.54 -21.31 -4.75
C ILE A 474 6.70 -20.32 -4.62
N LEU A 475 7.36 -20.02 -5.75
CA LEU A 475 8.52 -19.12 -5.79
C LEU A 475 8.11 -17.71 -5.32
N VAL A 476 7.02 -17.17 -5.85
CA VAL A 476 6.59 -15.81 -5.55
C VAL A 476 6.14 -15.66 -4.10
N ILE A 477 5.41 -16.63 -3.55
CA ILE A 477 5.05 -16.63 -2.13
C ILE A 477 6.31 -16.74 -1.27
N SER A 478 7.31 -17.52 -1.68
CA SER A 478 8.56 -17.63 -0.90
C SER A 478 9.29 -16.30 -0.79
N ILE A 479 9.41 -15.57 -1.90
CA ILE A 479 10.05 -14.24 -1.93
C ILE A 479 9.23 -13.24 -1.10
N HIS A 480 7.90 -13.26 -1.23
CA HIS A 480 7.03 -12.34 -0.50
C HIS A 480 7.07 -12.57 1.01
N THR A 481 7.05 -13.83 1.47
CA THR A 481 7.08 -14.15 2.90
C THR A 481 8.43 -13.82 3.55
N VAL A 482 9.53 -14.05 2.82
CA VAL A 482 10.87 -13.83 3.36
C VAL A 482 11.30 -12.35 3.34
N GLY A 483 10.69 -11.52 2.48
CA GLY A 483 11.17 -10.16 2.19
C GLY A 483 11.37 -9.25 3.40
N VAL A 484 10.37 -9.13 4.28
CA VAL A 484 10.49 -8.28 5.49
C VAL A 484 11.46 -8.89 6.50
N MET A 485 11.41 -10.20 6.71
CA MET A 485 12.27 -10.91 7.67
C MET A 485 13.75 -10.81 7.27
N ALA A 486 14.04 -11.03 5.99
CA ALA A 486 15.40 -10.95 5.46
C ALA A 486 15.93 -9.52 5.54
N ALA A 487 15.08 -8.52 5.32
CA ALA A 487 15.45 -7.11 5.42
C ALA A 487 15.74 -6.66 6.86
N THR A 488 14.93 -7.08 7.82
CA THR A 488 15.16 -6.77 9.24
C THR A 488 16.36 -7.52 9.80
N TYR A 489 16.64 -8.74 9.33
CA TYR A 489 17.87 -9.44 9.71
C TYR A 489 19.11 -8.82 9.06
N ALA A 490 19.05 -8.49 7.76
CA ALA A 490 20.16 -7.81 7.08
C ALA A 490 20.47 -6.46 7.74
N SER A 491 19.44 -5.74 8.22
CA SER A 491 19.64 -4.51 8.98
C SER A 491 20.25 -4.75 10.36
N ALA A 492 19.99 -5.90 11.01
CA ALA A 492 20.68 -6.29 12.25
C ALA A 492 22.19 -6.52 12.01
N LEU A 493 22.53 -7.19 10.91
CA LEU A 493 23.93 -7.47 10.52
C LEU A 493 24.68 -6.22 10.01
N MET A 494 23.97 -5.14 9.69
CA MET A 494 24.53 -3.86 9.23
C MET A 494 23.90 -2.68 10.00
N PRO A 495 24.24 -2.47 11.28
CA PRO A 495 23.65 -1.39 12.09
C PRO A 495 23.81 0.00 11.46
N GLU A 496 24.95 0.23 10.80
CA GLU A 496 25.26 1.48 10.09
C GLU A 496 24.27 1.82 8.96
N PHE A 497 23.63 0.80 8.38
CA PHE A 497 22.72 0.92 7.22
C PHE A 497 21.34 0.34 7.53
N ALA A 498 20.93 0.40 8.80
CA ALA A 498 19.78 -0.33 9.29
C ALA A 498 18.47 0.08 8.59
N ARG A 499 18.27 1.39 8.34
CA ARG A 499 17.06 1.88 7.66
C ARG A 499 17.06 1.48 6.19
N THR A 500 18.20 1.62 5.53
CA THR A 500 18.38 1.27 4.13
C THR A 500 18.06 -0.21 3.90
N ALA A 501 18.69 -1.10 4.67
CA ALA A 501 18.45 -2.55 4.60
C ALA A 501 16.98 -2.91 4.88
N THR A 502 16.35 -2.27 5.87
CA THR A 502 14.95 -2.53 6.21
C THR A 502 14.00 -2.14 5.06
N LEU A 503 14.24 -1.00 4.39
CA LEU A 503 13.39 -0.53 3.29
C LEU A 503 13.60 -1.28 1.97
N LEU A 504 14.72 -1.98 1.78
CA LEU A 504 14.90 -2.85 0.61
C LEU A 504 13.88 -4.00 0.54
N SER A 505 13.20 -4.34 1.65
CA SER A 505 12.03 -5.22 1.64
C SER A 505 10.94 -4.75 0.65
N SER A 506 10.80 -3.45 0.43
CA SER A 506 9.83 -2.90 -0.53
C SER A 506 10.17 -3.28 -1.98
N ILE A 507 11.46 -3.37 -2.33
CA ILE A 507 11.92 -3.84 -3.64
C ILE A 507 11.59 -5.32 -3.79
N VAL A 508 11.96 -6.14 -2.80
CA VAL A 508 11.72 -7.59 -2.79
C VAL A 508 10.21 -7.89 -2.92
N ASN A 509 9.39 -7.25 -2.09
CA ASN A 509 7.94 -7.44 -2.11
C ASN A 509 7.28 -6.89 -3.38
N GLY A 510 7.76 -5.78 -3.92
CA GLY A 510 7.20 -5.23 -5.15
C GLY A 510 7.53 -6.09 -6.37
N VAL A 511 8.73 -6.69 -6.44
CA VAL A 511 9.04 -7.71 -7.47
C VAL A 511 8.11 -8.90 -7.35
N ALA A 512 7.89 -9.42 -6.13
CA ALA A 512 6.94 -10.51 -5.90
C ALA A 512 5.53 -10.12 -6.36
N THR A 513 5.06 -8.93 -6.01
CA THR A 513 3.74 -8.40 -6.41
C THR A 513 3.57 -8.31 -7.93
N ILE A 514 4.61 -7.83 -8.64
CA ILE A 514 4.61 -7.77 -10.10
C ILE A 514 4.51 -9.18 -10.70
N LEU A 515 5.26 -10.15 -10.15
CA LEU A 515 5.22 -11.54 -10.61
C LEU A 515 3.84 -12.19 -10.38
N ILE A 516 3.17 -11.90 -9.25
CA ILE A 516 1.76 -12.31 -9.01
C ILE A 516 0.87 -11.75 -10.12
N GLY A 517 0.94 -10.45 -10.38
CA GLY A 517 0.06 -9.76 -11.33
C GLY A 517 0.26 -10.17 -12.79
N ILE A 518 1.46 -10.61 -13.18
CA ILE A 518 1.76 -11.03 -14.55
C ILE A 518 1.40 -12.50 -14.80
N VAL A 519 1.63 -13.38 -13.83
CA VAL A 519 1.56 -14.84 -14.06
C VAL A 519 0.39 -15.49 -13.33
N VAL A 520 0.20 -15.16 -12.05
CA VAL A 520 -0.75 -15.85 -11.17
C VAL A 520 -2.16 -15.31 -11.38
N ASP A 521 -2.35 -14.00 -11.23
CA ASP A 521 -3.68 -13.38 -11.25
C ASP A 521 -4.43 -13.56 -12.59
N PRO A 522 -3.80 -13.38 -13.77
CA PRO A 522 -4.49 -13.55 -15.05
C PRO A 522 -4.97 -14.99 -15.26
N THR A 523 -4.17 -15.97 -14.85
CA THR A 523 -4.50 -17.40 -14.96
C THR A 523 -5.68 -17.74 -14.04
N CYS A 524 -5.67 -17.23 -12.81
CA CYS A 524 -6.75 -17.41 -11.84
C CYS A 524 -8.06 -16.79 -12.33
N ALA A 525 -8.01 -15.57 -12.85
CA ALA A 525 -9.16 -14.88 -13.40
C ALA A 525 -9.75 -15.65 -14.58
N LEU A 526 -8.93 -16.09 -15.53
CA LEU A 526 -9.37 -16.86 -16.69
C LEU A 526 -10.08 -18.16 -16.30
N ILE A 527 -9.53 -18.93 -15.36
CA ILE A 527 -10.17 -20.16 -14.86
C ILE A 527 -11.54 -19.85 -14.23
N THR A 528 -11.60 -18.79 -13.41
CA THR A 528 -12.83 -18.38 -12.72
C THR A 528 -13.90 -17.96 -13.73
N ASP A 529 -13.56 -17.08 -14.68
CA ASP A 529 -14.50 -16.52 -15.65
C ASP A 529 -15.04 -17.59 -16.60
N GLN A 530 -14.18 -18.49 -17.08
CA GLN A 530 -14.60 -19.61 -17.94
C GLN A 530 -15.54 -20.57 -17.20
N THR A 531 -15.34 -20.75 -15.90
CA THR A 531 -16.20 -21.60 -15.07
C THR A 531 -17.57 -20.96 -14.86
N VAL A 532 -17.61 -19.67 -14.56
CA VAL A 532 -18.87 -18.91 -14.42
C VAL A 532 -19.65 -18.88 -15.74
N ALA A 533 -18.95 -18.76 -16.87
CA ALA A 533 -19.53 -18.81 -18.20
C ALA A 533 -19.96 -20.24 -18.64
N GLY A 534 -19.81 -21.26 -17.79
CA GLY A 534 -20.18 -22.65 -18.09
C GLY A 534 -19.23 -23.36 -19.08
N LYS A 535 -18.11 -22.74 -19.46
CA LYS A 535 -17.10 -23.29 -20.39
C LYS A 535 -16.14 -24.27 -19.71
N ARG A 536 -16.10 -24.27 -18.37
CA ARG A 536 -15.27 -25.17 -17.54
C ARG A 536 -16.08 -25.66 -16.34
N PRO A 537 -15.79 -26.87 -15.82
CA PRO A 537 -16.50 -27.40 -14.66
C PRO A 537 -16.05 -26.71 -13.36
N GLU A 538 -16.96 -26.60 -12.38
CA GLU A 538 -16.66 -25.99 -11.07
C GLU A 538 -15.51 -26.68 -10.32
N LYS A 539 -15.24 -27.96 -10.63
CA LYS A 539 -14.11 -28.72 -10.10
C LYS A 539 -12.78 -27.99 -10.34
N HIS A 540 -12.57 -27.37 -11.51
CA HIS A 540 -11.29 -26.71 -11.85
C HIS A 540 -10.97 -25.54 -10.90
N VAL A 541 -11.98 -24.80 -10.43
CA VAL A 541 -11.78 -23.69 -9.50
C VAL A 541 -11.42 -24.21 -8.09
N LYS A 542 -12.00 -25.34 -7.69
CA LYS A 542 -11.64 -26.02 -6.43
C LYS A 542 -10.21 -26.55 -6.47
N ILE A 543 -9.83 -27.19 -7.59
CA ILE A 543 -8.47 -27.67 -7.87
C ILE A 543 -7.48 -26.49 -7.78
N MET A 544 -7.77 -25.39 -8.47
CA MET A 544 -6.95 -24.18 -8.44
C MET A 544 -6.76 -23.64 -7.02
N ALA A 545 -7.83 -23.49 -6.25
CA ALA A 545 -7.73 -22.95 -4.90
C ALA A 545 -6.91 -23.85 -3.95
N ILE A 546 -7.09 -25.17 -4.04
CA ILE A 546 -6.32 -26.13 -3.24
C ILE A 546 -4.83 -26.06 -3.57
N PHE A 547 -4.48 -26.01 -4.86
CA PHE A 547 -3.08 -25.89 -5.25
C PHE A 547 -2.48 -24.51 -4.95
N LEU A 548 -3.27 -23.44 -4.99
CA LEU A 548 -2.81 -22.12 -4.58
C LEU A 548 -2.48 -22.10 -3.09
N ILE A 549 -3.35 -22.59 -2.20
CA ILE A 549 -3.06 -22.64 -0.76
C ILE A 549 -1.93 -23.64 -0.46
N THR A 550 -1.88 -24.78 -1.15
CA THR A 550 -0.75 -25.72 -1.03
C THR A 550 0.56 -25.07 -1.47
N GLY A 551 0.53 -24.31 -2.57
CA GLY A 551 1.68 -23.55 -3.05
C GLY A 551 2.06 -22.42 -2.11
N MET A 552 1.10 -21.79 -1.42
CA MET A 552 1.40 -20.84 -0.35
C MET A 552 2.15 -21.52 0.79
N PHE A 553 1.70 -22.70 1.24
CA PHE A 553 2.34 -23.46 2.30
C PHE A 553 3.76 -23.91 1.91
N LEU A 554 3.92 -24.48 0.72
CA LEU A 554 5.23 -24.87 0.19
C LEU A 554 6.14 -23.66 -0.01
N GLY A 555 5.61 -22.53 -0.44
CA GLY A 555 6.35 -21.27 -0.59
C GLY A 555 6.84 -20.73 0.75
N THR A 556 6.03 -20.80 1.82
CA THR A 556 6.47 -20.37 3.16
C THR A 556 7.47 -21.33 3.79
N LEU A 557 7.38 -22.63 3.51
CA LEU A 557 8.44 -23.56 3.87
C LEU A 557 9.73 -23.29 3.08
N LEU A 558 9.63 -23.04 1.77
CA LEU A 558 10.77 -22.65 0.95
C LEU A 558 11.41 -21.35 1.45
N SER A 559 10.62 -20.43 2.03
CA SER A 559 11.12 -19.20 2.66
C SER A 559 12.15 -19.47 3.75
N GLN A 560 12.04 -20.59 4.48
CA GLN A 560 13.05 -20.99 5.46
C GLN A 560 14.40 -21.27 4.82
N VAL A 561 14.39 -21.93 3.67
CA VAL A 561 15.62 -22.30 2.95
C VAL A 561 16.25 -21.07 2.31
N ILE A 562 15.44 -20.23 1.65
CA ILE A 562 15.95 -19.04 0.94
C ILE A 562 16.21 -17.83 1.86
N PHE A 563 15.89 -17.92 3.16
CA PHE A 563 16.05 -16.84 4.13
C PHE A 563 17.45 -16.22 4.11
N ILE A 564 18.49 -17.01 4.33
CA ILE A 564 19.87 -16.53 4.38
C ILE A 564 20.39 -16.04 3.02
N PRO A 565 20.15 -16.75 1.90
CA PRO A 565 20.44 -16.20 0.58
C PRO A 565 19.82 -14.82 0.33
N CYS A 566 18.55 -14.63 0.71
CA CYS A 566 17.89 -13.33 0.59
C CYS A 566 18.52 -12.25 1.47
N VAL A 567 18.94 -12.59 2.68
CA VAL A 567 19.65 -11.67 3.59
C VAL A 567 20.94 -11.17 2.93
N HIS A 568 21.73 -12.06 2.33
CA HIS A 568 22.96 -11.68 1.63
C HIS A 568 22.70 -10.81 0.39
N ILE A 569 21.64 -11.09 -0.37
CA ILE A 569 21.23 -10.24 -1.51
C ILE A 569 20.89 -8.83 -1.04
N ILE A 570 20.12 -8.72 0.05
CA ILE A 570 19.76 -7.41 0.64
C ILE A 570 21.00 -6.71 1.17
N LYS A 571 21.89 -7.43 1.88
CA LYS A 571 23.18 -6.92 2.37
C LYS A 571 24.02 -6.30 1.24
N PHE A 572 24.15 -7.04 0.14
CA PHE A 572 24.87 -6.60 -1.06
C PHE A 572 24.23 -5.37 -1.71
N ALA A 573 22.90 -5.38 -1.86
CA ALA A 573 22.15 -4.26 -2.41
C ALA A 573 22.29 -2.99 -1.54
N SER A 574 22.26 -3.13 -0.20
CA SER A 574 22.50 -2.02 0.74
C SER A 574 23.89 -1.41 0.53
N HIS A 575 24.94 -2.23 0.43
CA HIS A 575 26.30 -1.74 0.19
C HIS A 575 26.43 -0.98 -1.13
N ILE A 576 25.85 -1.49 -2.23
CA ILE A 576 25.85 -0.77 -3.51
C ILE A 576 25.12 0.55 -3.37
N LEU A 577 23.94 0.54 -2.78
CA LEU A 577 23.10 1.73 -2.70
C LEU A 577 23.80 2.83 -1.92
N THR A 578 24.40 2.51 -0.77
CA THR A 578 25.10 3.47 0.07
C THR A 578 26.49 3.86 -0.43
N ALA A 579 27.10 3.05 -1.31
CA ALA A 579 28.33 3.44 -2.01
C ALA A 579 28.04 4.49 -3.08
N VAL A 580 26.91 4.35 -3.78
CA VAL A 580 26.50 5.28 -4.85
C VAL A 580 25.88 6.55 -4.26
N PHE A 581 24.92 6.41 -3.35
CA PHE A 581 24.17 7.48 -2.68
C PHE A 581 24.66 7.65 -1.28
#